data_AF-A0A0Q5LPJ3-F1
#
_entry.id   AF-A0A0Q5LPJ3-F1
#
_cell.length_a   1.000
_cell.length_b   1.000
_cell.length_c   1.000
_cell.angle_alpha   90.00
_cell.angle_beta   90.00
_cell.angle_gamma   90.00
#
_symmetry.space_group_name_H-M   'P 1'
#
loop_
_entity.id
_entity.type
_entity.pdbx_description
1 polymer ?
#
loop_
_entity_poly.entity_id
_entity_poly.type
_entity_poly.pdbx_seq_one_letter_code
_entity_poly.pdbx_strand_id
1 'polypeptide(L)'
;MSQTRERLTTALLVAGVLGLAAGCTSDDQVSAAPAATDVAPTPGATASPTPVEAASPEEALVAEYLDAAVAGDAAAAWQLLTPQAQQFYSTEQTFAGLFGRDGTVSADEAGQLLAGDMVSSEGPEGAFTLVSVTTDSEADAWVVRAVDGDPADLRIDDAGVPPTGGSLYEWRNPAAGAEDARYEAGPAVLDASRPATLSFASPASTDSDVPSTVGYPDALFGWVDGTSVPVELGAAAGSERQFTVDVEPGDGAPTALTVVWETGLDGGAPASWRSSTVLL
;
A
#
# COMPACT_ATOMS: atom_id res chain seq x y z
N MET A 1 10.78 14.10 -56.03
CA MET A 1 10.89 12.64 -55.88
C MET A 1 10.40 12.31 -54.48
N SER A 2 9.10 12.38 -54.19
CA SER A 2 8.06 11.37 -54.47
C SER A 2 8.39 10.00 -53.86
N GLN A 3 7.78 9.69 -52.71
CA GLN A 3 6.78 8.64 -52.65
C GLN A 3 5.88 8.77 -51.41
N THR A 4 4.60 8.95 -51.72
CA THR A 4 3.41 8.78 -50.88
C THR A 4 2.90 7.34 -51.10
N ARG A 5 2.34 6.67 -50.08
CA ARG A 5 1.27 5.64 -50.17
C ARG A 5 0.83 5.20 -48.75
N GLU A 6 -0.41 5.54 -48.33
CA GLU A 6 -1.66 4.74 -48.38
C GLU A 6 -1.76 3.71 -47.23
N ARG A 7 -2.49 4.01 -46.15
CA ARG A 7 -3.93 3.72 -45.88
C ARG A 7 -4.29 2.24 -45.77
N LEU A 8 -4.79 1.83 -44.59
CA LEU A 8 -5.89 0.87 -44.48
C LEU A 8 -6.69 1.07 -43.18
N THR A 9 -7.97 1.35 -43.38
CA THR A 9 -9.05 1.48 -42.41
C THR A 9 -9.72 0.11 -42.25
N THR A 10 -10.12 -0.30 -41.05
CA THR A 10 -11.23 -1.25 -40.88
C THR A 10 -11.94 -0.98 -39.56
N ALA A 11 -13.18 -0.49 -39.68
CA ALA A 11 -14.17 -0.44 -38.62
C ALA A 11 -15.07 -1.68 -38.75
N LEU A 12 -15.48 -2.28 -37.64
CA LEU A 12 -16.63 -3.18 -37.62
C LEU A 12 -17.56 -2.81 -36.45
N LEU A 13 -18.79 -2.43 -36.83
CA LEU A 13 -19.98 -2.38 -35.99
C LEU A 13 -20.47 -3.80 -35.68
N VAL A 14 -21.02 -4.01 -34.49
CA VAL A 14 -22.17 -4.91 -34.29
C VAL A 14 -23.19 -4.23 -33.38
N ALA A 15 -24.43 -4.19 -33.86
CA ALA A 15 -25.63 -3.73 -33.20
C ALA A 15 -26.55 -4.93 -32.88
N GLY A 16 -27.44 -4.80 -31.89
CA GLY A 16 -28.54 -5.74 -31.62
C GLY A 16 -28.97 -5.70 -30.15
N VAL A 17 -29.90 -4.84 -29.68
CA VAL A 17 -31.37 -4.78 -29.86
C VAL A 17 -32.14 -5.47 -28.71
N LEU A 18 -32.86 -4.60 -27.97
CA LEU A 18 -34.17 -4.67 -27.28
C LEU A 18 -34.65 -5.91 -26.49
N GLY A 19 -35.17 -5.60 -25.30
CA GLY A 19 -36.24 -6.34 -24.63
C GLY A 19 -36.96 -5.48 -23.56
N LEU A 20 -37.82 -4.55 -23.99
CA LEU A 20 -38.82 -3.89 -23.15
C LEU A 20 -40.12 -4.70 -23.20
N ALA A 21 -40.66 -5.07 -22.04
CA ALA A 21 -42.07 -5.47 -21.92
C ALA A 21 -42.70 -4.74 -20.73
N ALA A 22 -43.61 -3.83 -21.07
CA ALA A 22 -44.56 -3.20 -20.17
C ALA A 22 -45.76 -4.13 -19.93
N GLY A 23 -46.42 -4.00 -18.77
CA GLY A 23 -47.70 -4.66 -18.50
C GLY A 23 -48.30 -4.23 -17.17
N CYS A 24 -49.17 -3.23 -17.22
CA CYS A 24 -49.94 -2.68 -16.10
C CYS A 24 -51.26 -3.44 -15.85
N THR A 25 -51.80 -3.21 -14.64
CA THR A 25 -53.21 -3.11 -14.21
C THR A 25 -54.01 -4.34 -13.74
N SER A 26 -54.63 -4.09 -12.59
CA SER A 26 -55.54 -4.82 -11.69
C SER A 26 -56.92 -5.16 -12.29
N ASP A 27 -57.64 -6.16 -11.76
CA ASP A 27 -58.63 -6.00 -10.66
C ASP A 27 -59.43 -7.29 -10.35
N ASP A 28 -60.01 -7.29 -9.14
CA ASP A 28 -60.74 -8.29 -8.35
C ASP A 28 -61.77 -9.23 -9.01
N GLN A 29 -61.92 -10.43 -8.43
CA GLN A 29 -63.24 -10.96 -8.00
C GLN A 29 -63.14 -11.95 -6.81
N VAL A 30 -64.10 -11.76 -5.90
CA VAL A 30 -64.31 -12.41 -4.60
C VAL A 30 -64.94 -13.81 -4.74
N SER A 31 -64.50 -14.76 -3.92
CA SER A 31 -65.32 -15.90 -3.50
C SER A 31 -65.01 -16.26 -2.05
N ALA A 32 -66.06 -16.49 -1.25
CA ALA A 32 -66.00 -16.62 0.20
C ALA A 32 -66.12 -18.09 0.68
N ALA A 33 -65.38 -18.38 1.76
CA ALA A 33 -65.46 -19.47 2.74
C ALA A 33 -64.84 -20.85 2.38
N PRO A 34 -64.28 -21.63 3.34
CA PRO A 34 -64.40 -21.52 4.81
C PRO A 34 -63.08 -21.30 5.57
N ALA A 35 -63.20 -20.99 6.86
CA ALA A 35 -62.09 -20.72 7.77
C ALA A 35 -61.13 -21.92 7.92
N ALA A 36 -59.89 -21.73 7.48
CA ALA A 36 -58.75 -22.53 7.90
C ALA A 36 -57.95 -21.71 8.92
N THR A 37 -57.62 -22.31 10.05
CA THR A 37 -56.71 -21.72 11.04
C THR A 37 -55.30 -21.78 10.47
N ASP A 38 -54.87 -20.69 9.82
CA ASP A 38 -53.49 -20.50 9.39
C ASP A 38 -52.66 -20.14 10.62
N VAL A 39 -51.76 -21.04 11.02
CA VAL A 39 -50.68 -20.70 11.95
C VAL A 39 -49.73 -19.83 11.16
N ALA A 40 -49.72 -18.53 11.45
CA ALA A 40 -48.79 -17.58 10.84
C ALA A 40 -47.37 -18.13 10.97
N PRO A 41 -46.60 -18.29 9.88
CA PRO A 41 -45.18 -18.55 10.00
C PRO A 41 -44.59 -17.37 10.78
N THR A 42 -43.95 -17.68 11.91
CA THR A 42 -43.10 -16.72 12.60
C THR A 42 -42.15 -16.15 11.55
N PRO A 43 -42.08 -14.81 11.36
CA PRO A 43 -41.05 -14.23 10.52
C PRO A 43 -39.72 -14.74 11.06
N GLY A 44 -39.04 -15.57 10.28
CA GLY A 44 -37.65 -15.89 10.56
C GLY A 44 -36.93 -14.57 10.68
N ALA A 45 -36.23 -14.35 11.79
CA ALA A 45 -35.40 -13.17 11.93
C ALA A 45 -34.43 -13.18 10.74
N THR A 46 -34.68 -12.29 9.78
CA THR A 46 -33.70 -11.97 8.75
C THR A 46 -32.48 -11.52 9.54
N ALA A 47 -31.40 -12.31 9.48
CA ALA A 47 -30.12 -11.87 10.01
C ALA A 47 -29.84 -10.51 9.36
N SER A 48 -29.84 -9.45 10.17
CA SER A 48 -29.36 -8.16 9.69
C SER A 48 -27.99 -8.39 9.08
N PRO A 49 -27.70 -7.84 7.89
CA PRO A 49 -26.34 -7.88 7.38
C PRO A 49 -25.43 -7.31 8.47
N THR A 50 -24.36 -8.04 8.80
CA THR A 50 -23.30 -7.53 9.65
C THR A 50 -22.88 -6.18 9.06
N PRO A 51 -22.89 -5.08 9.83
CA PRO A 51 -22.38 -3.82 9.33
C PRO A 51 -20.95 -4.06 8.84
N VAL A 52 -20.69 -3.76 7.57
CA VAL A 52 -19.32 -3.59 7.10
C VAL A 52 -18.75 -2.46 7.95
N GLU A 53 -17.69 -2.73 8.70
CA GLU A 53 -17.00 -1.72 9.49
C GLU A 53 -16.61 -0.60 8.54
N ALA A 54 -16.98 0.64 8.87
CA ALA A 54 -16.62 1.77 8.04
C ALA A 54 -15.10 1.93 8.07
N ALA A 55 -14.48 2.10 6.91
CA ALA A 55 -13.03 2.32 6.80
C ALA A 55 -12.57 3.41 7.77
N SER A 56 -11.43 3.20 8.41
CA SER A 56 -10.82 4.22 9.27
C SER A 56 -10.45 5.46 8.45
N PRO A 57 -10.32 6.66 9.08
CA PRO A 57 -9.81 7.84 8.39
C PRO A 57 -8.45 7.60 7.71
N GLU A 58 -7.60 6.77 8.31
CA GLU A 58 -6.29 6.38 7.80
C GLU A 58 -6.40 5.50 6.55
N GLU A 59 -7.29 4.49 6.58
CA GLU A 59 -7.59 3.65 5.41
C GLU A 59 -8.20 4.48 4.28
N ALA A 60 -9.10 5.41 4.60
CA ALA A 60 -9.70 6.30 3.61
C ALA A 60 -8.66 7.20 2.94
N LEU A 61 -7.67 7.71 3.70
CA LEU A 61 -6.58 8.52 3.16
C LEU A 61 -5.68 7.71 2.22
N VAL A 62 -5.37 6.47 2.58
CA VAL A 62 -4.58 5.57 1.72
C VAL A 62 -5.36 5.18 0.47
N ALA A 63 -6.66 4.91 0.58
CA ALA A 63 -7.52 4.69 -0.58
C ALA A 63 -7.51 5.89 -1.54
N GLU A 64 -7.57 7.13 -1.01
CA GLU A 64 -7.48 8.36 -1.83
C GLU A 64 -6.12 8.48 -2.53
N TYR A 65 -5.03 8.12 -1.85
CA TYR A 65 -3.68 8.09 -2.45
C TYR A 65 -3.57 7.06 -3.58
N LEU A 66 -4.10 5.86 -3.36
CA LEU A 66 -4.14 4.80 -4.38
C LEU A 66 -5.04 5.16 -5.56
N ASP A 67 -6.19 5.79 -5.33
CA ASP A 67 -7.07 6.30 -6.39
C ASP A 67 -6.34 7.34 -7.25
N ALA A 68 -5.56 8.24 -6.63
CA ALA A 68 -4.70 9.19 -7.34
C ALA A 68 -3.62 8.47 -8.17
N ALA A 69 -3.02 7.39 -7.64
CA ALA A 69 -2.06 6.57 -8.38
C ALA A 69 -2.69 5.88 -9.59
N VAL A 70 -3.86 5.27 -9.44
CA VAL A 70 -4.63 4.68 -10.55
C VAL A 70 -4.95 5.72 -11.63
N ALA A 71 -5.32 6.93 -11.22
CA ALA A 71 -5.62 8.04 -12.14
C ALA A 71 -4.37 8.69 -12.77
N GLY A 72 -3.18 8.38 -12.25
CA GLY A 72 -1.93 9.09 -12.59
C GLY A 72 -1.93 10.56 -12.15
N ASP A 73 -2.73 10.92 -11.13
CA ASP A 73 -2.86 12.28 -10.61
C ASP A 73 -1.83 12.56 -9.51
N ALA A 74 -0.59 12.79 -9.93
CA ALA A 74 0.49 13.11 -9.00
C ALA A 74 0.24 14.40 -8.19
N ALA A 75 -0.56 15.34 -8.71
CA ALA A 75 -0.87 16.56 -7.98
C ALA A 75 -1.80 16.28 -6.81
N ALA A 76 -2.81 15.41 -6.99
CA ALA A 76 -3.67 14.94 -5.90
C ALA A 76 -2.86 14.16 -4.86
N ALA A 77 -2.06 13.17 -5.29
CA ALA A 77 -1.22 12.37 -4.41
C ALA A 77 -0.24 13.23 -3.59
N TRP A 78 0.38 14.25 -4.20
CA TRP A 78 1.29 15.17 -3.53
C TRP A 78 0.66 15.90 -2.33
N GLN A 79 -0.62 16.28 -2.42
CA GLN A 79 -1.30 16.98 -1.32
C GLN A 79 -1.56 16.09 -0.09
N LEU A 80 -1.56 14.77 -0.27
CA LEU A 80 -1.77 13.79 0.79
C LEU A 80 -0.49 13.47 1.56
N LEU A 81 0.67 13.87 1.04
CA LEU A 81 1.96 13.67 1.68
C LEU A 81 2.19 14.62 2.84
N THR A 82 2.98 14.17 3.82
CA THR A 82 3.46 15.03 4.89
C THR A 82 4.39 16.13 4.35
N PRO A 83 4.52 17.28 5.02
CA PRO A 83 5.50 18.30 4.63
C PRO A 83 6.93 17.76 4.55
N GLN A 84 7.28 16.76 5.37
CA GLN A 84 8.59 16.12 5.37
C GLN A 84 8.79 15.25 4.12
N ALA A 85 7.80 14.45 3.74
CA ALA A 85 7.83 13.69 2.49
C ALA A 85 7.87 14.63 1.27
N GLN A 86 7.12 15.73 1.28
CA GLN A 86 7.20 16.76 0.23
C GLN A 86 8.60 17.40 0.16
N GLN A 87 9.21 17.70 1.32
CA GLN A 87 10.57 18.26 1.38
C GLN A 87 11.60 17.29 0.80
N PHE A 88 11.43 15.98 1.00
CA PHE A 88 12.32 14.95 0.45
C PHE A 88 12.42 15.04 -1.09
N TYR A 89 11.29 15.15 -1.78
CA TYR A 89 11.28 15.33 -3.24
C TYR A 89 11.71 16.73 -3.70
N SER A 90 11.83 17.68 -2.78
CA SER A 90 12.12 19.11 -2.98
C SER A 90 11.04 19.90 -3.73
N THR A 91 10.41 19.32 -4.76
CA THR A 91 9.33 19.94 -5.54
C THR A 91 8.29 18.92 -5.99
N GLU A 92 7.05 19.37 -6.16
CA GLU A 92 5.97 18.58 -6.77
C GLU A 92 6.35 18.08 -8.16
N GLN A 93 7.12 18.85 -8.94
CA GLN A 93 7.57 18.43 -10.27
C GLN A 93 8.53 17.23 -10.21
N THR A 94 9.40 17.17 -9.20
CA THR A 94 10.27 16.00 -8.98
C THR A 94 9.42 14.78 -8.64
N PHE A 95 8.46 14.94 -7.71
CA PHE A 95 7.54 13.87 -7.33
C PHE A 95 6.71 13.38 -8.50
N ALA A 96 6.04 14.27 -9.25
CA ALA A 96 5.29 13.90 -10.45
C ALA A 96 6.17 13.26 -11.53
N GLY A 97 7.46 13.60 -11.55
CA GLY A 97 8.46 12.87 -12.31
C GLY A 97 8.53 11.42 -11.84
N LEU A 98 8.73 11.15 -10.56
CA LEU A 98 8.93 9.81 -10.00
C LEU A 98 7.63 9.06 -9.67
N PHE A 99 6.45 9.67 -9.79
CA PHE A 99 5.20 9.04 -9.41
C PHE A 99 4.87 7.81 -10.28
N GLY A 100 4.51 6.71 -9.63
CA GLY A 100 4.32 5.40 -10.25
C GLY A 100 5.60 4.66 -10.60
N ARG A 101 6.73 5.08 -10.02
CA ARG A 101 8.06 4.45 -10.11
C ARG A 101 8.87 4.78 -8.87
N ASP A 102 10.08 4.25 -8.82
CA ASP A 102 11.14 4.65 -7.89
C ASP A 102 10.67 4.82 -6.43
N GLY A 103 10.09 3.76 -5.87
CA GLY A 103 9.58 3.68 -4.50
C GLY A 103 8.11 4.08 -4.32
N THR A 104 7.44 4.53 -5.39
CA THR A 104 6.00 4.83 -5.37
C THR A 104 5.21 3.81 -6.18
N VAL A 105 3.98 3.53 -5.74
CA VAL A 105 3.09 2.55 -6.34
C VAL A 105 2.67 2.96 -7.76
N SER A 106 2.86 2.07 -8.73
CA SER A 106 2.39 2.25 -10.10
C SER A 106 0.87 2.15 -10.22
N ALA A 107 0.30 2.65 -11.32
CA ALA A 107 -1.16 2.60 -11.51
C ALA A 107 -1.74 1.17 -11.51
N ASP A 108 -0.99 0.19 -12.04
CA ASP A 108 -1.43 -1.22 -12.08
C ASP A 108 -1.35 -1.87 -10.69
N GLU A 109 -0.28 -1.61 -9.92
CA GLU A 109 -0.15 -2.06 -8.53
C GLU A 109 -1.24 -1.42 -7.65
N ALA A 110 -1.47 -0.12 -7.80
CA ALA A 110 -2.49 0.60 -7.04
C ALA A 110 -3.90 0.03 -7.27
N GLY A 111 -4.22 -0.34 -8.51
CA GLY A 111 -5.49 -0.99 -8.83
C GLY A 111 -5.65 -2.37 -8.19
N GLN A 112 -4.57 -3.12 -8.01
CA GLN A 112 -4.58 -4.40 -7.30
C GLN A 112 -4.72 -4.19 -5.79
N LEU A 113 -3.97 -3.25 -5.22
CA LEU A 113 -4.00 -2.93 -3.79
C LEU A 113 -5.37 -2.38 -3.36
N LEU A 114 -6.04 -1.55 -4.18
CA LEU A 114 -7.42 -1.10 -3.90
C LEU A 114 -8.45 -2.24 -3.86
N ALA A 115 -8.15 -3.39 -4.45
CA ALA A 115 -9.01 -4.57 -4.40
C ALA A 115 -8.70 -5.48 -3.20
N GLY A 116 -7.60 -5.24 -2.48
CA GLY A 116 -7.22 -5.96 -1.27
C GLY A 116 -7.90 -5.42 -0.02
N ASP A 117 -7.82 -6.20 1.06
CA ASP A 117 -8.28 -5.75 2.37
C ASP A 117 -7.22 -4.86 3.02
N MET A 118 -7.62 -3.66 3.45
CA MET A 118 -6.74 -2.76 4.21
C MET A 118 -6.73 -3.15 5.69
N VAL A 119 -5.54 -3.18 6.28
CA VAL A 119 -5.34 -3.49 7.70
C VAL A 119 -4.61 -2.32 8.36
N SER A 120 -5.28 -1.69 9.34
CA SER A 120 -4.70 -0.63 10.18
C SER A 120 -4.05 -1.19 11.43
N SER A 121 -2.82 -0.74 11.72
CA SER A 121 -2.05 -1.16 12.89
C SER A 121 -1.34 0.02 13.56
N GLU A 122 -1.35 0.06 14.88
CA GLU A 122 -0.70 1.14 15.63
C GLU A 122 0.84 1.02 15.55
N GLY A 123 1.48 2.14 15.27
CA GLY A 123 2.93 2.33 15.35
C GLY A 123 3.44 2.39 16.79
N PRO A 124 4.77 2.38 17.01
CA PRO A 124 5.36 2.46 18.34
C PRO A 124 4.89 3.72 19.09
N GLU A 125 4.44 3.52 20.33
CA GLU A 125 3.98 4.59 21.23
C GLU A 125 2.90 5.51 20.63
N GLY A 126 2.13 5.03 19.64
CA GLY A 126 1.11 5.80 18.93
C GLY A 126 1.67 6.88 18.00
N ALA A 127 2.93 6.75 17.56
CA ALA A 127 3.59 7.75 16.70
C ALA A 127 2.95 7.87 15.30
N PHE A 128 2.35 6.79 14.80
CA PHE A 128 1.67 6.72 13.51
C PHE A 128 0.70 5.52 13.49
N THR A 129 -0.10 5.44 12.43
CA THR A 129 -0.87 4.25 12.04
C THR A 129 -0.26 3.70 10.76
N LEU A 130 0.09 2.42 10.74
CA LEU A 130 0.49 1.71 9.54
C LEU A 130 -0.77 1.14 8.87
N VAL A 131 -1.03 1.52 7.63
CA VAL A 131 -2.09 0.91 6.82
C VAL A 131 -1.40 -0.01 5.83
N SER A 132 -1.68 -1.31 5.91
CA SER A 132 -1.07 -2.34 5.05
C SER A 132 -2.12 -2.96 4.15
N VAL A 133 -1.71 -3.36 2.95
CA VAL A 133 -2.54 -4.13 2.02
C VAL A 133 -1.72 -5.28 1.48
N THR A 134 -2.28 -6.48 1.54
CA THR A 134 -1.71 -7.70 0.95
C THR A 134 -2.72 -8.30 -0.03
N THR A 135 -2.24 -8.70 -1.19
CA THR A 135 -2.98 -9.45 -2.21
C THR A 135 -2.20 -10.69 -2.62
N ASP A 136 -2.72 -11.47 -3.56
CA ASP A 136 -2.02 -12.66 -4.07
C ASP A 136 -0.69 -12.33 -4.78
N SER A 137 -0.54 -11.10 -5.27
CA SER A 137 0.57 -10.68 -6.15
C SER A 137 1.28 -9.40 -5.72
N GLU A 138 0.68 -8.59 -4.85
CA GLU A 138 1.20 -7.30 -4.38
C GLU A 138 1.06 -7.17 -2.87
N ALA A 139 2.02 -6.50 -2.23
CA ALA A 139 1.91 -6.04 -0.86
C ALA A 139 2.56 -4.66 -0.72
N ASP A 140 1.89 -3.76 0.00
CA ASP A 140 2.49 -2.48 0.39
C ASP A 140 1.90 -1.94 1.69
N ALA A 141 2.57 -0.94 2.29
CA ALA A 141 2.14 -0.32 3.53
C ALA A 141 2.55 1.16 3.64
N TRP A 142 1.61 1.98 4.11
CA TRP A 142 1.75 3.42 4.24
C TRP A 142 1.75 3.83 5.71
N VAL A 143 2.70 4.71 6.06
CA VAL A 143 2.74 5.34 7.38
C VAL A 143 1.86 6.58 7.36
N VAL A 144 0.74 6.52 8.08
CA VAL A 144 -0.23 7.62 8.22
C VAL A 144 -0.07 8.27 9.59
N ARG A 145 0.06 9.59 9.64
CA ARG A 145 0.13 10.32 10.92
C ARG A 145 -0.47 11.71 10.84
N ALA A 146 -0.83 12.23 12.00
CA ALA A 146 -1.21 13.62 12.18
C ALA A 146 0.01 14.54 12.00
N VAL A 147 -0.15 15.61 11.23
CA VAL A 147 0.86 16.67 11.12
C VAL A 147 0.73 17.61 12.33
N ASP A 148 1.86 17.93 12.97
CA ASP A 148 1.93 18.79 14.16
C ASP A 148 1.00 18.38 15.32
N GLY A 149 0.61 17.10 15.36
CA GLY A 149 -0.30 16.54 16.36
C GLY A 149 -1.78 16.92 16.16
N ASP A 150 -2.16 17.50 15.03
CA ASP A 150 -3.56 17.75 14.69
C ASP A 150 -4.20 16.49 14.06
N PRO A 151 -5.10 15.78 14.77
CA PRO A 151 -5.76 14.59 14.24
C PRO A 151 -6.68 14.87 13.05
N ALA A 152 -7.03 16.13 12.78
CA ALA A 152 -7.75 16.51 11.57
C ALA A 152 -6.84 16.62 10.34
N ASP A 153 -5.52 16.66 10.53
CA ASP A 153 -4.53 16.82 9.48
C ASP A 153 -3.69 15.55 9.29
N LEU A 154 -4.37 14.44 8.98
CA LEU A 154 -3.72 13.18 8.63
C LEU A 154 -3.02 13.28 7.27
N ARG A 155 -1.78 12.80 7.21
CA ARG A 155 -0.94 12.78 6.00
C ARG A 155 -0.10 11.51 5.96
N ILE A 156 0.40 11.19 4.77
CA ILE A 156 1.21 10.00 4.48
C ILE A 156 2.70 10.36 4.45
N ASP A 157 3.52 9.63 5.21
CA ASP A 157 4.97 9.58 5.01
C ASP A 157 5.29 8.56 3.91
N ASP A 158 5.28 9.01 2.65
CA ASP A 158 5.70 8.21 1.49
C ASP A 158 6.85 8.91 0.75
N ALA A 159 8.02 8.86 1.37
CA ALA A 159 9.26 9.27 0.77
C ALA A 159 9.84 8.07 -0.01
N GLY A 160 9.57 8.01 -1.32
CA GLY A 160 10.09 7.01 -2.24
C GLY A 160 11.61 7.06 -2.37
N VAL A 161 12.16 6.57 -3.48
CA VAL A 161 13.61 6.43 -3.61
C VAL A 161 14.29 7.78 -3.81
N PRO A 162 15.44 8.02 -3.15
CA PRO A 162 16.17 9.27 -3.32
C PRO A 162 16.53 9.55 -4.78
N PRO A 163 16.24 10.76 -5.29
CA PRO A 163 16.60 11.13 -6.66
C PRO A 163 18.13 11.25 -6.87
N THR A 164 18.91 11.29 -5.79
CA THR A 164 20.38 11.34 -5.79
C THR A 164 20.95 10.45 -4.69
N GLY A 165 21.62 9.37 -5.07
CA GLY A 165 22.26 8.42 -4.14
C GLY A 165 21.72 7.01 -4.32
N GLY A 166 22.56 5.99 -4.11
CA GLY A 166 22.09 4.60 -4.09
C GLY A 166 21.24 4.36 -2.85
N SER A 167 20.26 3.46 -2.95
CA SER A 167 19.54 2.95 -1.80
C SER A 167 20.53 2.22 -0.89
N LEU A 168 20.80 2.80 0.27
CA LEU A 168 21.78 2.28 1.23
C LEU A 168 21.19 1.18 2.12
N TYR A 169 19.99 0.67 1.81
CA TYR A 169 19.44 -0.51 2.45
C TYR A 169 19.18 -1.63 1.45
N GLU A 170 19.24 -2.88 1.91
CA GLU A 170 19.04 -4.07 1.10
C GLU A 170 18.38 -5.19 1.91
N TRP A 171 17.31 -5.77 1.37
CA TRP A 171 16.74 -7.03 1.82
C TRP A 171 17.59 -8.21 1.34
N ARG A 172 18.10 -9.01 2.27
CA ARG A 172 19.00 -10.14 2.00
C ARG A 172 18.36 -11.52 2.17
N ASN A 173 17.32 -11.60 3.00
CA ASN A 173 16.43 -12.75 3.09
C ASN A 173 15.02 -12.20 3.33
N PRO A 174 14.06 -12.32 2.39
CA PRO A 174 14.28 -12.74 1.01
C PRO A 174 15.30 -11.83 0.32
N ALA A 175 15.86 -12.27 -0.81
CA ALA A 175 16.75 -11.42 -1.64
C ALA A 175 15.92 -10.37 -2.40
N ALA A 176 15.26 -9.54 -1.58
CA ALA A 176 14.41 -8.39 -1.81
C ALA A 176 15.09 -7.20 -2.53
N GLY A 177 16.44 -7.21 -2.57
CA GLY A 177 17.21 -6.10 -3.12
C GLY A 177 16.96 -4.81 -2.34
N ALA A 178 17.36 -3.69 -2.91
CA ALA A 178 16.98 -2.39 -2.37
C ALA A 178 15.56 -2.01 -2.81
N GLU A 179 15.00 -0.95 -2.18
CA GLU A 179 13.87 -0.17 -2.72
C GLU A 179 14.07 -0.05 -4.25
N ASP A 180 13.16 -0.63 -5.06
CA ASP A 180 13.13 -0.66 -6.55
C ASP A 180 13.81 -1.80 -7.33
N ALA A 181 14.32 -2.84 -6.68
CA ALA A 181 14.56 -4.07 -7.44
C ALA A 181 13.20 -4.61 -7.91
N ARG A 182 12.74 -4.21 -9.10
CA ARG A 182 11.51 -4.71 -9.72
C ARG A 182 11.52 -6.23 -9.63
N TYR A 183 10.73 -6.77 -8.72
CA TYR A 183 10.44 -8.19 -8.74
C TYR A 183 9.71 -8.45 -10.04
N GLU A 184 10.16 -9.48 -10.77
CA GLU A 184 9.21 -10.14 -11.64
C GLU A 184 8.02 -10.52 -10.77
N ALA A 185 6.84 -10.01 -11.11
CA ALA A 185 5.64 -10.03 -10.27
C ALA A 185 5.47 -11.33 -9.46
N GLY A 186 5.20 -11.19 -8.16
CA GLY A 186 4.88 -12.28 -7.25
C GLY A 186 5.75 -12.34 -5.98
N PRO A 187 5.47 -13.30 -5.08
CA PRO A 187 6.11 -13.38 -3.77
C PRO A 187 7.62 -13.63 -3.84
N ALA A 188 8.38 -12.91 -3.01
CA ALA A 188 9.80 -13.07 -2.87
C ALA A 188 10.14 -14.34 -2.06
N VAL A 189 11.13 -15.10 -2.51
CA VAL A 189 11.46 -16.39 -1.88
C VAL A 189 12.19 -16.17 -0.55
N LEU A 190 11.50 -16.46 0.56
CA LEU A 190 12.07 -16.50 1.90
C LEU A 190 12.75 -17.86 2.18
N ASP A 191 14.02 -17.84 2.60
CA ASP A 191 14.66 -19.01 3.20
C ASP A 191 14.25 -19.13 4.67
N ALA A 192 13.21 -19.92 4.93
CA ALA A 192 12.64 -20.15 6.26
C ALA A 192 13.62 -20.79 7.28
N SER A 193 14.81 -21.23 6.85
CA SER A 193 15.84 -21.73 7.78
C SER A 193 16.64 -20.61 8.45
N ARG A 194 16.43 -19.35 8.04
CA ARG A 194 17.10 -18.15 8.54
C ARG A 194 16.08 -17.01 8.70
N PRO A 195 16.31 -16.06 9.63
CA PRO A 195 15.43 -14.90 9.76
C PRO A 195 15.41 -14.06 8.49
N ALA A 196 14.33 -13.32 8.27
CA ALA A 196 14.32 -12.26 7.29
C ALA A 196 15.32 -11.17 7.70
N THR A 197 15.95 -10.50 6.74
CA THR A 197 17.09 -9.61 7.00
C THR A 197 17.03 -8.36 6.14
N LEU A 198 17.12 -7.20 6.80
CA LEU A 198 17.33 -5.90 6.19
C LEU A 198 18.69 -5.33 6.64
N SER A 199 19.52 -4.92 5.70
CA SER A 199 20.84 -4.32 5.98
C SER A 199 20.88 -2.86 5.56
N PHE A 200 21.51 -2.00 6.35
CA PHE A 200 21.78 -0.59 6.07
C PHE A 200 23.29 -0.35 6.00
N ALA A 201 23.78 0.15 4.88
CA ALA A 201 25.17 0.55 4.71
C ALA A 201 25.50 1.80 5.54
N SER A 202 26.71 1.83 6.09
CA SER A 202 27.20 2.94 6.91
C SER A 202 27.39 4.21 6.05
N PRO A 203 26.90 5.37 6.51
CA PRO A 203 27.20 6.67 5.89
C PRO A 203 28.70 7.01 5.89
N ALA A 204 29.49 6.38 6.75
CA ALA A 204 30.94 6.56 6.84
C ALA A 204 31.73 5.63 5.91
N SER A 205 31.06 4.74 5.16
CA SER A 205 31.71 4.02 4.07
C SER A 205 32.18 5.03 3.02
N THR A 206 33.44 4.94 2.62
CA THR A 206 34.21 5.96 1.90
C THR A 206 33.79 6.24 0.45
N ASP A 207 32.60 5.80 0.05
CA ASP A 207 32.18 5.73 -1.36
C ASP A 207 31.08 6.76 -1.73
N SER A 208 30.67 7.65 -0.81
CA SER A 208 29.70 8.71 -1.11
C SER A 208 30.04 10.05 -0.43
N ASP A 209 30.17 11.10 -1.25
CA ASP A 209 30.29 12.50 -0.78
C ASP A 209 28.93 13.13 -0.41
N VAL A 210 27.83 12.34 -0.45
CA VAL A 210 26.45 12.79 -0.22
C VAL A 210 25.87 12.07 1.02
N PRO A 211 25.27 12.80 1.99
CA PRO A 211 24.60 12.21 3.15
C PRO A 211 23.50 11.20 2.76
N SER A 212 23.36 10.10 3.52
CA SER A 212 22.26 9.14 3.33
C SER A 212 20.91 9.82 3.50
N THR A 213 20.10 9.77 2.46
CA THR A 213 18.72 10.28 2.42
C THR A 213 17.70 9.26 2.96
N VAL A 214 18.11 8.00 3.13
CA VAL A 214 17.32 6.92 3.75
C VAL A 214 17.67 6.67 5.22
N GLY A 215 18.66 7.42 5.75
CA GLY A 215 19.14 7.33 7.13
C GLY A 215 20.14 6.19 7.41
N TYR A 216 20.49 6.02 8.68
CA TYR A 216 21.21 4.89 9.26
C TYR A 216 20.56 4.58 10.63
N PRO A 217 19.39 3.92 10.64
CA PRO A 217 18.50 3.89 11.80
C PRO A 217 19.05 3.03 12.92
N ASP A 218 18.93 3.47 14.17
CA ASP A 218 19.36 2.69 15.36
C ASP A 218 18.34 1.63 15.78
N ALA A 219 17.10 1.75 15.30
CA ALA A 219 15.99 0.84 15.56
C ALA A 219 15.08 0.75 14.33
N LEU A 220 14.44 -0.40 14.16
CA LEU A 220 13.33 -0.62 13.23
C LEU A 220 12.14 -1.19 14.00
N PHE A 221 10.97 -1.08 13.39
CA PHE A 221 9.73 -1.71 13.83
C PHE A 221 9.22 -2.60 12.69
N GLY A 222 8.63 -3.76 13.00
CA GLY A 222 8.26 -4.77 12.00
C GLY A 222 6.81 -5.20 12.13
N TRP A 223 6.21 -5.55 11.00
CA TRP A 223 4.85 -6.10 10.89
C TRP A 223 4.79 -7.24 9.88
N VAL A 224 3.98 -8.24 10.19
CA VAL A 224 3.60 -9.34 9.31
C VAL A 224 2.08 -9.31 9.14
N ASP A 225 1.58 -8.99 7.95
CA ASP A 225 0.15 -8.75 7.66
C ASP A 225 -0.52 -7.85 8.71
N GLY A 226 0.13 -6.71 9.01
CA GLY A 226 -0.34 -5.75 10.02
C GLY A 226 -0.15 -6.20 11.48
N THR A 227 0.31 -7.41 11.76
CA THR A 227 0.62 -7.82 13.13
C THR A 227 2.04 -7.43 13.49
N SER A 228 2.23 -6.63 14.55
CA SER A 228 3.57 -6.22 14.98
C SER A 228 4.41 -7.42 15.41
N VAL A 229 5.65 -7.48 14.91
CA VAL A 229 6.64 -8.51 15.23
C VAL A 229 7.93 -7.87 15.75
N PRO A 230 8.68 -8.56 16.64
CA PRO A 230 9.97 -8.08 17.09
C PRO A 230 10.97 -7.94 15.94
N VAL A 231 11.70 -6.84 15.93
CA VAL A 231 12.88 -6.66 15.06
C VAL A 231 14.11 -6.61 15.94
N GLU A 232 15.08 -7.48 15.65
CA GLU A 232 16.33 -7.52 16.38
C GLU A 232 17.44 -6.80 15.62
N LEU A 233 18.23 -6.01 16.35
CA LEU A 233 19.48 -5.47 15.82
C LEU A 233 20.50 -6.61 15.72
N GLY A 234 20.85 -6.98 14.48
CA GLY A 234 21.86 -7.96 14.17
C GLY A 234 23.27 -7.51 14.58
N ALA A 235 24.22 -8.45 14.55
CA ALA A 235 25.60 -8.15 14.91
C ALA A 235 26.19 -7.06 14.00
N ALA A 236 26.76 -6.01 14.59
CA ALA A 236 27.40 -4.93 13.84
C ALA A 236 28.55 -5.47 12.97
N ALA A 237 28.38 -5.42 11.65
CA ALA A 237 29.38 -5.85 10.69
C ALA A 237 30.09 -4.64 10.09
N GLY A 238 30.94 -3.97 10.88
CA GLY A 238 31.92 -2.96 10.43
C GLY A 238 31.37 -1.75 9.65
N SER A 239 30.97 -1.97 8.39
CA SER A 239 30.44 -1.01 7.43
C SER A 239 28.92 -1.06 7.24
N GLU A 240 28.19 -1.88 7.99
CA GLU A 240 26.73 -1.99 7.90
C GLU A 240 26.06 -2.27 9.25
N ARG A 241 24.79 -1.90 9.33
CA ARG A 241 23.87 -2.26 10.41
C ARG A 241 22.83 -3.23 9.86
N GLN A 242 22.70 -4.39 10.47
CA GLN A 242 21.75 -5.41 10.05
C GLN A 242 20.60 -5.48 11.05
N PHE A 243 19.40 -5.71 10.56
CA PHE A 243 18.21 -6.00 11.35
C PHE A 243 17.61 -7.33 10.89
N THR A 244 17.10 -8.10 11.84
CA THR A 244 16.51 -9.42 11.59
C THR A 244 15.09 -9.49 12.10
N VAL A 245 14.23 -10.14 11.33
CA VAL A 245 12.83 -10.42 11.68
C VAL A 245 12.61 -11.92 11.58
N ASP A 246 12.19 -12.53 12.69
CA ASP A 246 11.74 -13.93 12.65
C ASP A 246 10.35 -13.97 12.03
N VAL A 247 10.27 -14.57 10.84
CA VAL A 247 9.00 -14.78 10.14
C VAL A 247 8.66 -16.27 10.26
N GLU A 248 7.53 -16.57 10.87
CA GLU A 248 7.05 -17.95 10.90
C GLU A 248 6.61 -18.36 9.49
N PRO A 249 6.96 -19.58 9.04
CA PRO A 249 6.47 -20.07 7.75
C PRO A 249 4.94 -20.10 7.75
N GLY A 250 4.33 -19.33 6.84
CA GLY A 250 2.88 -19.31 6.67
C GLY A 250 2.32 -20.64 6.16
N ASP A 251 1.00 -20.68 6.00
CA ASP A 251 0.27 -21.82 5.42
C ASP A 251 0.38 -21.90 3.89
N GLY A 252 1.19 -21.01 3.29
CA GLY A 252 1.38 -20.88 1.84
C GLY A 252 0.56 -19.76 1.22
N ALA A 253 -0.27 -19.05 1.99
CA ALA A 253 -0.84 -17.77 1.55
C ALA A 253 0.26 -16.69 1.48
N PRO A 254 0.17 -15.76 0.52
CA PRO A 254 1.09 -14.62 0.45
C PRO A 254 0.94 -13.71 1.68
N THR A 255 2.07 -13.24 2.19
CA THR A 255 2.13 -12.44 3.41
C THR A 255 3.00 -11.21 3.21
N ALA A 256 2.56 -10.05 3.70
CA ALA A 256 3.36 -8.84 3.70
C ALA A 256 4.28 -8.79 4.92
N LEU A 257 5.59 -8.66 4.68
CA LEU A 257 6.56 -8.24 5.69
C LEU A 257 6.90 -6.76 5.49
N THR A 258 6.49 -5.93 6.44
CA THR A 258 6.79 -4.49 6.44
C THR A 258 7.73 -4.15 7.57
N VAL A 259 8.71 -3.29 7.31
CA VAL A 259 9.54 -2.66 8.34
C VAL A 259 9.50 -1.14 8.22
N VAL A 260 9.46 -0.46 9.36
CA VAL A 260 9.35 1.01 9.46
C VAL A 260 10.47 1.57 10.32
N TRP A 261 11.03 2.72 9.92
CA TRP A 261 12.05 3.42 10.67
C TRP A 261 11.96 4.93 10.55
N GLU A 262 12.53 5.61 11.55
CA GLU A 262 12.59 7.06 11.61
C GLU A 262 13.84 7.59 10.89
N THR A 263 13.69 8.74 10.23
CA THR A 263 14.74 9.49 9.54
C THR A 263 14.76 10.93 10.03
N GLY A 264 15.93 11.59 10.01
CA GLY A 264 16.05 13.02 10.35
C GLY A 264 16.47 13.36 11.78
N LEU A 265 16.89 12.39 12.61
CA LEU A 265 17.31 12.64 14.00
C LEU A 265 18.61 13.45 14.14
N ASP A 266 19.41 13.56 13.06
CA ASP A 266 20.64 14.35 13.07
C ASP A 266 20.38 15.82 12.68
N GLY A 267 20.58 16.74 13.63
CA GLY A 267 20.63 18.18 13.35
C GLY A 267 19.32 18.96 13.47
N GLY A 268 18.26 18.37 14.02
CA GLY A 268 17.02 19.08 14.38
C GLY A 268 16.01 19.27 13.25
N ALA A 269 16.13 18.50 12.17
CA ALA A 269 15.04 18.35 11.21
C ALA A 269 13.85 17.61 11.87
N PRO A 270 12.61 17.88 11.46
CA PRO A 270 11.48 17.09 11.92
C PRO A 270 11.66 15.63 11.48
N ALA A 271 11.33 14.71 12.38
CA ALA A 271 11.28 13.29 12.10
C ALA A 271 10.35 12.97 10.93
N SER A 272 10.79 12.11 10.02
CA SER A 272 9.94 11.45 9.03
C SER A 272 10.09 9.96 9.12
N TRP A 273 9.01 9.23 8.87
CA TRP A 273 9.04 7.78 8.82
C TRP A 273 9.27 7.28 7.41
N ARG A 274 9.85 6.08 7.30
CA ARG A 274 10.00 5.33 6.05
C ARG A 274 9.54 3.90 6.29
N SER A 275 8.88 3.31 5.30
CA SER A 275 8.53 1.90 5.27
C SER A 275 9.26 1.19 4.12
N SER A 276 9.40 -0.13 4.25
CA SER A 276 9.74 -1.03 3.16
C SER A 276 8.92 -2.31 3.33
N THR A 277 8.23 -2.73 2.28
CA THR A 277 7.35 -3.91 2.30
C THR A 277 7.82 -4.93 1.27
N VAL A 278 7.76 -6.20 1.64
CA VAL A 278 8.04 -7.34 0.74
C VAL A 278 6.91 -8.35 0.86
N LEU A 279 6.38 -8.79 -0.28
CA LEU A 279 5.47 -9.94 -0.36
C LEU A 279 6.28 -11.24 -0.24
N LEU A 280 5.88 -12.13 0.68
CA LEU A 280 6.53 -13.42 0.96
C LEU A 280 5.65 -14.60 0.52
#